data_AF-A0A7Z1R1Y7-F1
#
_entry.id   AF-A0A7Z1R1Y7-F1
#
_cell.length_a   1.000
_cell.length_b   1.000
_cell.length_c   1.000
_cell.angle_alpha   90.00
_cell.angle_beta   90.00
_cell.angle_gamma   90.00
#
_symmetry.space_group_name_H-M   'P 1'
#
loop_
_entity.id
_entity.type
_entity.pdbx_description
1 polymer ?
#
loop_
_entity_poly.entity_id
_entity_poly.type
_entity_poly.pdbx_seq_one_letter_code
_entity_poly.pdbx_strand_id
1 'polypeptide(L)'
;YCDPEEALRVYTRECSVGVNTHDLALMGATLANGGVNPLTGRRMMRAEDVPELLAIMATAGFYDESGEWMYSAGLPSKTGVGGGIVSVVPGKFAIAAFSPRLNEAGNSVRAMRAISYIASELGVGVFGPNKGE
;
A
#
# COMPACT_ATOMS: atom_id res chain seq x y z
N TYR A 1 -24.18 -14.21 -5.27
CA TYR A 1 -23.04 -14.18 -6.22
C TYR A 1 -23.53 -13.58 -7.52
N CYS A 2 -22.69 -12.84 -8.24
CA CYS A 2 -22.98 -12.30 -9.57
C CYS A 2 -22.56 -13.27 -10.68
N ASP A 3 -22.78 -12.87 -11.93
CA ASP A 3 -22.28 -13.58 -13.10
C ASP A 3 -20.73 -13.51 -13.18
N PRO A 4 -20.02 -14.62 -13.50
CA PRO A 4 -18.56 -14.63 -13.56
C PRO A 4 -17.94 -13.64 -14.56
N GLU A 5 -18.58 -13.44 -15.72
CA GLU A 5 -18.08 -12.50 -16.73
C GLU A 5 -18.26 -11.06 -16.25
N GLU A 6 -19.35 -10.78 -15.53
CA GLU A 6 -19.54 -9.49 -14.88
C GLU A 6 -18.42 -9.20 -13.87
N ALA A 7 -18.10 -10.16 -12.99
CA ALA A 7 -17.03 -10.00 -12.00
C ALA A 7 -15.66 -9.75 -12.65
N LEU A 8 -15.32 -10.54 -13.67
CA LEU A 8 -14.08 -10.38 -14.44
C LEU A 8 -13.99 -8.99 -15.05
N ARG A 9 -15.04 -8.54 -15.73
CA ARG A 9 -15.08 -7.24 -16.40
C ARG A 9 -14.93 -6.07 -15.42
N VAL A 10 -15.55 -6.15 -14.25
CA VAL A 10 -15.43 -5.10 -13.21
C VAL A 10 -14.00 -5.07 -12.65
N TYR A 11 -13.44 -6.23 -12.30
CA TYR A 11 -12.07 -6.34 -11.80
C TYR A 11 -11.04 -5.80 -12.80
N THR A 12 -11.15 -6.18 -14.08
CA THR A 12 -10.23 -5.69 -15.12
C THR A 12 -10.30 -4.16 -15.27
N ARG A 13 -11.50 -3.57 -15.17
CA ARG A 13 -11.67 -2.11 -15.19
C ARG A 13 -11.05 -1.43 -13.97
N GLU A 14 -11.23 -2.01 -12.78
CA GLU A 14 -10.62 -1.51 -11.54
C GLU A 14 -9.09 -1.46 -11.66
N CYS A 15 -8.46 -2.53 -12.17
CA CYS A 15 -7.01 -2.56 -12.41
C CYS A 15 -6.51 -1.64 -13.54
N SER A 16 -7.41 -1.06 -14.32
CA SER A 16 -7.08 -0.19 -15.47
C SER A 16 -7.23 1.31 -15.16
N VAL A 17 -7.50 1.67 -13.90
CA VAL A 17 -7.60 3.09 -13.50
C VAL A 17 -6.21 3.72 -13.48
N GLY A 18 -6.03 4.80 -14.24
CA GLY A 18 -4.79 5.57 -14.25
C GLY A 18 -4.68 6.43 -12.99
N VAL A 19 -3.58 6.26 -12.24
CA VAL A 19 -3.22 7.05 -11.06
C VAL A 19 -1.74 7.41 -11.11
N ASN A 20 -1.35 8.51 -10.46
CA ASN A 20 0.05 8.85 -10.23
C ASN A 20 0.47 8.54 -8.78
N THR A 21 1.77 8.69 -8.46
CA THR A 21 2.31 8.42 -7.12
C THR A 21 1.68 9.29 -6.03
N HIS A 22 1.31 10.54 -6.34
CA HIS A 22 0.65 11.43 -5.41
C HIS A 22 -0.78 10.96 -5.11
N ASP A 23 -1.54 10.53 -6.12
CA ASP A 23 -2.88 9.95 -5.92
C ASP A 23 -2.80 8.71 -5.02
N LEU A 24 -1.84 7.84 -5.28
CA LEU A 24 -1.60 6.63 -4.50
C LEU A 24 -1.21 6.95 -3.05
N ALA A 25 -0.36 7.96 -2.82
CA ALA A 25 -0.02 8.45 -1.49
C ALA A 25 -1.25 9.00 -0.76
N LEU A 26 -2.13 9.73 -1.45
CA LEU A 26 -3.36 10.28 -0.86
C LEU A 26 -4.38 9.19 -0.50
N MET A 27 -4.50 8.15 -1.32
CA MET A 27 -5.29 6.95 -1.00
C MET A 27 -4.75 6.28 0.26
N GLY A 28 -3.43 6.04 0.33
CA GLY A 28 -2.80 5.49 1.53
C GLY A 28 -2.97 6.39 2.76
N ALA A 29 -2.85 7.72 2.60
CA ALA A 29 -3.01 8.68 3.69
C ALA A 29 -4.45 8.74 4.20
N THR A 30 -5.43 8.47 3.33
CA THR A 30 -6.84 8.29 3.73
C THR A 30 -6.98 7.10 4.69
N LEU A 31 -6.28 5.99 4.43
CA LEU A 31 -6.24 4.83 5.34
C LEU A 31 -5.47 5.16 6.63
N ALA A 32 -4.31 5.82 6.51
CA ALA A 32 -3.53 6.27 7.67
C ALA A 32 -4.37 7.16 8.61
N ASN A 33 -5.30 7.94 8.05
CA ASN A 33 -6.18 8.86 8.75
C ASN A 33 -7.57 8.26 9.06
N GLY A 34 -7.65 6.95 9.32
CA GLY A 34 -8.89 6.30 9.80
C GLY A 34 -10.06 6.38 8.80
N GLY A 35 -9.75 6.38 7.50
CA GLY A 35 -10.71 6.39 6.41
C GLY A 35 -11.17 7.79 5.99
N VAL A 36 -10.57 8.86 6.52
CA VAL A 36 -10.88 10.25 6.17
C VAL A 36 -9.81 10.80 5.25
N ASN A 37 -10.21 11.27 4.07
CA ASN A 37 -9.27 11.86 3.12
C ASN A 37 -8.70 13.17 3.70
N PRO A 38 -7.36 13.27 3.87
CA PRO A 38 -6.77 14.36 4.64
C PRO A 38 -6.83 15.73 3.94
N LEU A 39 -7.02 15.77 2.61
CA LEU A 39 -7.14 17.04 1.88
C LEU A 39 -8.58 17.57 1.87
N THR A 40 -9.56 16.68 1.78
CA THR A 40 -10.98 17.07 1.62
C THR A 40 -11.76 17.01 2.92
N GLY A 41 -11.25 16.33 3.96
CA GLY A 41 -11.97 16.08 5.22
C GLY A 41 -13.13 15.09 5.08
N ARG A 42 -13.36 14.51 3.88
CA ARG A 42 -14.47 13.59 3.62
C ARG A 42 -14.12 12.17 4.08
N ARG A 43 -15.06 11.53 4.77
CA ARG A 43 -15.00 10.10 5.10
C ARG A 43 -15.21 9.26 3.84
N MET A 44 -14.21 8.47 3.47
CA MET A 44 -14.24 7.53 2.34
C MET A 44 -14.45 6.09 2.80
N MET A 45 -14.04 5.77 4.03
CA MET A 45 -14.21 4.44 4.65
C MET A 45 -14.64 4.59 6.11
N ARG A 46 -15.41 3.62 6.62
CA ARG A 46 -15.76 3.58 8.04
C ARG A 46 -14.48 3.31 8.84
N ALA A 47 -14.33 3.99 9.97
CA ALA A 47 -13.09 3.87 10.76
C ALA A 47 -12.86 2.44 11.28
N GLU A 48 -13.94 1.68 11.51
CA GLU A 48 -13.91 0.28 11.94
C GLU A 48 -13.35 -0.68 10.89
N ASP A 49 -13.51 -0.39 9.59
CA ASP A 49 -13.03 -1.26 8.50
C ASP A 49 -11.52 -1.08 8.22
N VAL A 50 -10.95 0.06 8.64
CA VAL A 50 -9.57 0.42 8.31
C VAL A 50 -8.54 -0.53 8.95
N PRO A 51 -8.62 -0.87 10.26
CA PRO A 51 -7.73 -1.86 10.85
C PRO A 51 -7.77 -3.22 10.16
N GLU A 52 -8.95 -3.68 9.73
CA GLU A 52 -9.12 -4.95 9.03
C GLU A 52 -8.42 -4.93 7.66
N LEU A 53 -8.61 -3.85 6.89
CA LEU A 53 -7.93 -3.66 5.61
C LEU A 53 -6.41 -3.58 5.79
N LEU A 54 -5.93 -2.85 6.79
CA LEU A 54 -4.49 -2.74 7.07
C LEU A 54 -3.88 -4.09 7.48
N ALA A 55 -4.62 -4.93 8.22
CA ALA A 55 -4.19 -6.28 8.55
C ALA A 55 -4.05 -7.16 7.29
N ILE A 56 -4.98 -7.05 6.33
CA ILE A 56 -4.89 -7.76 5.05
C ILE A 56 -3.70 -7.23 4.23
N MET A 57 -3.51 -5.91 4.16
CA MET A 57 -2.35 -5.31 3.50
C MET A 57 -1.02 -5.78 4.12
N ALA A 58 -0.96 -5.95 5.43
CA ALA A 58 0.23 -6.45 6.10
C ALA A 58 0.52 -7.91 5.76
N THR A 59 -0.51 -8.76 5.67
CA THR A 59 -0.32 -10.22 5.54
C THR A 59 -0.33 -10.72 4.11
N ALA A 60 -0.93 -9.98 3.17
CA ALA A 60 -1.11 -10.40 1.77
C ALA A 60 -0.73 -9.31 0.75
N GLY A 61 -0.23 -8.16 1.19
CA GLY A 61 0.03 -7.00 0.35
C GLY A 61 1.05 -7.19 -0.76
N PHE A 62 2.02 -8.07 -0.50
CA PHE A 62 3.18 -8.40 -1.33
C PHE A 62 3.13 -9.84 -1.85
N TYR A 63 1.97 -10.50 -1.75
CA TYR A 63 1.81 -11.91 -2.10
C TYR A 63 2.81 -12.78 -1.32
N ASP A 64 3.63 -13.55 -2.02
CA ASP A 64 4.61 -14.47 -1.45
C ASP A 64 5.69 -13.75 -0.61
N GLU A 65 5.95 -12.47 -0.88
CA GLU A 65 6.94 -11.66 -0.15
C GLU A 65 6.34 -10.89 1.04
N SER A 66 5.07 -11.09 1.41
CA SER A 66 4.43 -10.31 2.49
C SER A 66 5.08 -10.49 3.84
N GLY A 67 5.54 -11.70 4.16
CA GLY A 67 6.30 -11.98 5.39
C GLY A 67 7.64 -11.26 5.43
N GLU A 68 8.40 -11.33 4.34
CA GLU A 68 9.70 -10.65 4.21
C GLU A 68 9.56 -9.13 4.23
N TRP A 69 8.52 -8.59 3.59
CA TRP A 69 8.22 -7.16 3.62
C TRP A 69 7.84 -6.68 5.01
N MET A 70 6.98 -7.41 5.72
CA MET A 70 6.65 -7.06 7.11
C MET A 70 7.84 -7.21 8.06
N TYR A 71 8.74 -8.16 7.81
CA TYR A 71 9.99 -8.30 8.56
C TYR A 71 10.95 -7.12 8.31
N SER A 72 11.15 -6.73 7.06
CA SER A 72 12.17 -5.76 6.65
C SER A 72 11.70 -4.29 6.69
N ALA A 73 10.46 -3.99 6.30
CA ALA A 73 9.90 -2.65 6.31
C ALA A 73 8.92 -2.42 7.47
N GLY A 74 8.20 -3.45 7.92
CA GLY A 74 7.26 -3.34 9.04
C GLY A 74 6.02 -2.49 8.74
N LEU A 75 5.61 -2.38 7.47
CA LEU A 75 4.52 -1.51 7.03
C LEU A 75 3.43 -2.26 6.25
N PRO A 76 2.15 -2.14 6.65
CA PRO A 76 1.01 -2.55 5.83
C PRO A 76 1.10 -1.91 4.44
N SER A 77 1.13 -2.72 3.40
CA SER A 77 1.43 -2.23 2.05
C SER A 77 0.67 -2.95 0.97
N LYS A 78 0.64 -2.39 -0.25
CA LYS A 78 0.16 -3.09 -1.43
C LYS A 78 1.02 -2.74 -2.64
N THR A 79 1.32 -3.76 -3.44
CA THR A 79 2.05 -3.62 -4.71
C THR A 79 1.13 -3.80 -5.91
N GLY A 80 1.52 -3.25 -7.06
CA GLY A 80 0.89 -3.53 -8.35
C GLY A 80 1.93 -3.72 -9.44
N VAL A 81 1.64 -4.60 -10.41
CA VAL A 81 2.54 -4.92 -11.53
C VAL A 81 2.82 -3.74 -12.46
N GLY A 82 2.05 -2.65 -12.37
CA GLY A 82 2.40 -1.37 -12.98
C GLY A 82 3.66 -0.71 -12.39
N GLY A 83 4.12 -1.18 -11.22
CA GLY A 83 5.33 -0.70 -10.55
C GLY A 83 5.06 0.26 -9.37
N GLY A 84 3.80 0.49 -9.02
CA GLY A 84 3.40 1.30 -7.87
C GLY A 84 3.35 0.49 -6.57
N ILE A 85 3.78 1.11 -5.48
CA ILE A 85 3.65 0.56 -4.12
C ILE A 85 3.13 1.66 -3.20
N VAL A 86 2.18 1.31 -2.34
CA VAL A 86 1.70 2.14 -1.23
C VAL A 86 1.97 1.44 0.09
N SER A 87 2.49 2.18 1.07
CA SER A 87 2.76 1.71 2.42
C SER A 87 2.17 2.68 3.43
N VAL A 88 1.43 2.16 4.40
CA VAL A 88 0.67 2.96 5.37
C VAL A 88 1.36 2.95 6.71
N VAL A 89 1.55 4.12 7.32
CA VAL A 89 1.95 4.30 8.71
C VAL A 89 0.71 4.74 9.49
N PRO A 90 0.00 3.82 10.17
CA PRO A 90 -1.30 4.11 10.77
C PRO A 90 -1.22 5.28 11.75
N GLY A 91 -2.16 6.23 11.63
CA GLY A 91 -2.24 7.43 12.45
C GLY A 91 -1.20 8.51 12.13
N LYS A 92 -0.34 8.33 11.12
CA LYS A 92 0.71 9.29 10.77
C LYS A 92 0.64 9.76 9.31
N PHE A 93 0.98 8.89 8.36
CA PHE A 93 1.08 9.22 6.94
C PHE A 93 1.12 7.94 6.09
N ALA A 94 1.21 8.09 4.77
CA ALA A 94 1.52 7.01 3.86
C ALA A 94 2.69 7.39 2.95
N ILE A 95 3.43 6.39 2.50
CA ILE A 95 4.52 6.52 1.53
C ILE A 95 4.06 5.80 0.27
N ALA A 96 4.15 6.45 -0.88
CA ALA A 96 3.97 5.80 -2.16
C ALA A 96 5.21 6.02 -3.03
N ALA A 97 5.57 5.01 -3.80
CA ALA A 97 6.66 5.07 -4.76
C ALA A 97 6.27 4.32 -6.03
N PHE A 98 6.89 4.72 -7.14
CA PHE A 98 6.63 4.13 -8.46
C PHE A 98 7.94 3.91 -9.21
N SER A 99 8.10 2.71 -9.74
CA SER A 99 9.15 2.38 -10.72
C SER A 99 8.76 1.12 -11.48
N PRO A 100 8.74 1.11 -12.83
CA PRO A 100 8.17 -0.03 -13.59
C PRO A 100 8.87 -1.38 -13.45
N ARG A 101 10.20 -1.42 -13.19
CA ARG A 101 10.95 -2.69 -13.16
C ARG A 101 10.63 -3.50 -11.90
N LEU A 102 10.27 -4.77 -12.09
CA LEU A 102 9.85 -5.69 -11.04
C LEU A 102 10.94 -6.74 -10.72
N ASN A 103 10.88 -7.32 -9.52
CA ASN A 103 11.59 -8.55 -9.17
C ASN A 103 10.81 -9.79 -9.67
N GLU A 104 11.31 -10.99 -9.36
CA GLU A 104 10.68 -12.26 -9.75
C GLU A 104 9.29 -12.46 -9.12
N ALA A 105 9.04 -11.87 -7.95
CA ALA A 105 7.73 -11.89 -7.29
C ALA A 105 6.74 -10.84 -7.84
N GLY A 106 7.13 -10.04 -8.84
CA GLY A 106 6.27 -9.01 -9.44
C GLY A 106 6.19 -7.69 -8.68
N ASN A 107 7.12 -7.43 -7.75
CA ASN A 107 7.18 -6.23 -6.93
C ASN A 107 8.24 -5.24 -7.43
N SER A 108 7.96 -3.94 -7.35
CA SER A 108 8.88 -2.91 -7.87
C SER A 108 10.14 -2.75 -7.01
N VAL A 109 11.29 -3.15 -7.56
CA VAL A 109 12.58 -3.15 -6.84
C VAL A 109 12.95 -1.77 -6.29
N ARG A 110 12.83 -0.73 -7.11
CA ARG A 110 13.22 0.64 -6.70
C ARG A 110 12.20 1.27 -5.77
N ALA A 111 10.91 0.98 -5.94
CA ALA A 111 9.88 1.48 -5.05
C ALA A 111 10.02 0.87 -3.65
N MET A 112 10.30 -0.43 -3.56
CA MET A 112 10.60 -1.11 -2.28
C MET A 112 11.76 -0.42 -1.56
N ARG A 113 12.90 -0.25 -2.25
CA ARG A 113 14.09 0.39 -1.67
C ARG A 113 13.81 1.83 -1.20
N ALA A 114 13.11 2.61 -2.03
CA ALA A 114 12.77 4.00 -1.69
C ALA A 114 11.88 4.07 -0.43
N ILE A 115 10.87 3.20 -0.35
CA ILE A 115 9.97 3.15 0.81
C ILE A 115 10.72 2.70 2.06
N SER A 116 11.53 1.64 1.99
CA SER A 116 12.32 1.16 3.12
C SER A 116 13.31 2.22 3.63
N TYR A 117 13.98 2.93 2.71
CA TYR A 117 14.87 4.03 3.07
C TYR A 117 14.11 5.14 3.81
N ILE A 118 13.00 5.65 3.24
CA ILE A 118 12.20 6.71 3.87
C ILE A 118 11.66 6.25 5.23
N ALA A 119 11.16 5.02 5.33
CA ALA A 119 10.63 4.47 6.58
C ALA A 119 11.71 4.39 7.66
N SER A 120 12.92 3.97 7.30
CA SER A 120 14.06 3.89 8.22
C SER A 120 14.52 5.27 8.69
N GLU A 121 14.70 6.22 7.77
CA GLU A 121 15.10 7.59 8.10
C GLU A 121 14.07 8.29 9.01
N LEU A 122 12.78 8.01 8.81
CA LEU A 122 11.71 8.55 9.64
C LEU A 122 11.46 7.76 10.93
N GLY A 123 12.16 6.65 11.14
CA GLY A 123 12.02 5.82 12.33
C GLY A 123 10.62 5.21 12.48
N VAL A 124 9.99 4.78 11.38
CA VAL A 124 8.63 4.24 11.37
C VAL A 124 8.55 2.76 11.02
N GLY A 125 7.58 2.09 11.62
CA GLY A 125 7.27 0.66 11.44
C GLY A 125 6.31 0.22 12.53
N VAL A 126 5.41 -0.72 12.24
CA VAL A 126 4.40 -1.21 13.20
C VAL A 126 5.04 -1.86 14.43
N PHE A 127 6.22 -2.49 14.25
CA PHE A 127 6.98 -3.16 15.31
C PHE A 127 8.18 -2.34 15.79
N GLY A 128 8.28 -1.07 15.38
CA GLY A 128 9.48 -0.25 15.53
C GLY A 128 10.23 -0.07 14.21
N PRO A 129 11.23 0.84 14.19
CA PRO A 129 12.00 1.12 12.99
C PRO A 129 12.95 -0.03 12.65
N ASN A 130 12.92 -0.46 11.40
CA ASN A 130 13.94 -1.34 10.85
C ASN A 130 15.08 -0.51 10.26
N LYS A 131 16.32 -1.01 10.35
CA LYS A 131 17.46 -0.41 9.67
C LYS A 131 17.28 -0.66 8.17
N GLY A 132 17.18 0.40 7.37
CA GLY A 132 17.25 0.28 5.92
C GLY A 132 18.62 -0.25 5.53
N GLU A 133 18.65 -1.27 4.67
CA GLU A 133 19.87 -1.66 3.96
C GLU A 133 20.21 -0.65 2.85
#